data_AF-A0A0N7KKM4-F1
#
_entry.id   AF-A0A0N7KKM4-F1
#
_cell.length_a   1.000
_cell.length_b   1.000
_cell.length_c   1.000
_cell.angle_alpha   90.00
_cell.angle_beta   90.00
_cell.angle_gamma   90.00
#
_symmetry.space_group_name_H-M   'P 1'
#
loop_
_entity.id
_entity.type
_entity.pdbx_description
1 polymer ?
#
loop_
_entity_poly.entity_id
_entity_poly.type
_entity_poly.pdbx_seq_one_letter_code
_entity_poly.pdbx_strand_id
1 'polypeptide(L)'
;MPTATTAMAVPPHSSICSLIAFLHHHIRALLADRDALLAARARCLALLDPPGAGGAAHDDGDGDVLAALRHAADALTAGADAGGLDGAEAALQGPALLPEEGETGGLDNRRVAACAYFYLALVRAAQGDAWQMAMHFLQAVVVSPAAVAGAGGGLAPRALWDGLFDGAVLARAGGASEDDAARRAARRYKDWLIYYKVVAGAPASGGGGGG
;
A
#
# COMPACT_ATOMS: atom_id res chain seq x y z
N MET A 1 -16.49 -10.16 -31.99
CA MET A 1 -15.12 -9.61 -31.95
C MET A 1 -14.44 -10.16 -30.71
N PRO A 2 -13.56 -11.17 -30.78
CA PRO A 2 -12.73 -11.49 -29.63
C PRO A 2 -11.74 -10.33 -29.44
N THR A 3 -11.93 -9.58 -28.35
CA THR A 3 -10.92 -8.65 -27.84
C THR A 3 -9.64 -9.43 -27.64
N ALA A 4 -8.61 -9.09 -28.41
CA ALA A 4 -7.27 -9.62 -28.22
C ALA A 4 -6.87 -9.32 -26.77
N THR A 5 -6.94 -10.33 -25.90
CA THR A 5 -6.32 -10.30 -24.59
C THR A 5 -4.87 -10.02 -24.87
N THR A 6 -4.46 -8.76 -24.70
CA THR A 6 -3.07 -8.37 -24.82
C THR A 6 -2.38 -9.16 -23.72
N ALA A 7 -1.76 -10.29 -24.08
CA ALA A 7 -0.95 -11.06 -23.17
C ALA A 7 0.01 -10.05 -22.55
N MET A 8 -0.20 -9.74 -21.27
CA MET A 8 0.57 -8.70 -20.62
C MET A 8 2.02 -9.13 -20.72
N ALA A 9 2.82 -8.41 -21.50
CA ALA A 9 4.25 -8.65 -21.57
C ALA A 9 4.78 -8.50 -20.14
N VAL A 10 5.11 -9.62 -19.52
CA VAL A 10 5.73 -9.64 -18.20
C VAL A 10 7.10 -8.97 -18.38
N PRO A 11 7.40 -7.90 -17.64
CA PRO A 11 8.68 -7.22 -17.77
C PRO A 11 9.80 -8.14 -17.30
N PRO A 12 11.06 -7.92 -17.70
CA PRO A 12 12.17 -8.72 -17.20
C PRO A 12 12.29 -8.62 -15.67
N HIS A 13 12.80 -9.67 -15.03
CA HIS A 13 12.97 -9.73 -13.58
C HIS A 13 13.78 -8.55 -13.02
N SER A 14 14.77 -8.06 -13.77
CA SER A 14 15.55 -6.86 -13.41
C SER A 14 14.69 -5.62 -13.22
N SER A 15 13.64 -5.43 -14.03
CA SER A 15 12.70 -4.31 -13.86
C SER A 15 11.90 -4.42 -12.57
N ILE A 16 11.55 -5.64 -12.14
CA ILE A 16 10.85 -5.87 -10.88
C ILE A 16 11.78 -5.64 -9.69
N CYS A 17 13.04 -6.10 -9.76
CA CYS A 17 14.04 -5.75 -8.75
C CYS A 17 14.25 -4.23 -8.65
N SER A 18 14.33 -3.52 -9.80
CA SER A 18 14.46 -2.06 -9.83
C SER A 18 13.24 -1.36 -9.22
N LEU A 19 12.02 -1.84 -9.50
CA LEU A 19 10.80 -1.32 -8.89
C LEU A 19 10.82 -1.48 -7.36
N ILE A 20 11.15 -2.68 -6.87
CA ILE A 20 11.24 -2.95 -5.43
C ILE A 20 12.32 -2.06 -4.78
N ALA A 21 13.50 -1.94 -5.40
CA ALA A 21 14.57 -1.09 -4.91
C ALA A 21 14.18 0.40 -4.89
N PHE A 22 13.47 0.88 -5.91
CA PHE A 22 12.96 2.24 -5.99
C PHE A 22 11.95 2.56 -4.87
N LEU A 23 10.97 1.67 -4.67
CA LEU A 23 9.99 1.78 -3.58
C LEU A 23 10.70 1.76 -2.23
N HIS A 24 11.62 0.82 -2.05
CA HIS A 24 12.34 0.61 -0.80
C HIS A 24 13.20 1.81 -0.42
N HIS A 25 13.88 2.41 -1.39
CA HIS A 25 14.66 3.63 -1.19
C HIS A 25 13.80 4.76 -0.63
N HIS A 26 12.66 5.06 -1.25
CA HIS A 26 11.80 6.16 -0.83
C HIS A 26 11.08 5.89 0.50
N ILE A 27 10.64 4.66 0.73
CA ILE A 27 10.02 4.28 2.00
C ILE A 27 11.04 4.33 3.14
N ARG A 28 12.29 3.91 2.91
CA ARG A 28 13.35 4.07 3.92
C ARG A 28 13.74 5.51 4.14
N ALA A 29 13.75 6.34 3.10
CA ALA A 29 13.96 7.77 3.26
C ALA A 29 12.86 8.39 4.14
N LEU A 30 11.60 8.02 3.92
CA LEU A 30 10.48 8.46 4.78
C LEU A 30 10.64 7.98 6.24
N LEU A 31 11.04 6.72 6.45
CA LEU A 31 11.26 6.18 7.81
C LEU A 31 12.44 6.85 8.53
N ALA A 32 13.46 7.29 7.79
CA ALA A 32 14.62 7.97 8.35
C ALA A 32 14.36 9.46 8.66
N ASP A 33 13.40 10.08 7.96
CA ASP A 33 13.01 11.47 8.16
C ASP A 33 11.82 11.56 9.14
N ARG A 34 12.13 11.90 10.40
CA ARG A 34 11.16 11.98 11.48
C ARG A 34 10.03 12.98 11.20
N ASP A 35 10.36 14.12 10.59
CA ASP A 35 9.40 15.19 10.32
C ASP A 35 8.47 14.79 9.17
N ALA A 36 9.02 14.17 8.11
CA ALA A 36 8.21 13.63 7.02
C ALA A 36 7.26 12.52 7.50
N LEU A 37 7.73 11.65 8.41
CA LEU A 37 6.91 10.60 9.00
C LEU A 37 5.79 11.18 9.90
N LEU A 38 6.08 12.21 10.71
CA LEU A 38 5.04 12.92 11.49
C LEU A 38 4.03 13.61 10.59
N ALA A 39 4.48 14.21 9.50
CA ALA A 39 3.59 14.85 8.54
C ALA A 39 2.70 13.80 7.86
N ALA A 40 3.23 12.63 7.47
CA ALA A 40 2.44 11.52 6.95
C ALA A 40 1.41 11.01 7.97
N ARG A 41 1.80 10.94 9.25
CA ARG A 41 0.88 10.63 10.35
C ARG A 41 -0.24 11.64 10.47
N ALA A 42 0.05 12.94 10.51
CA ALA A 42 -0.96 13.98 10.59
C ALA A 42 -1.97 13.90 9.44
N ARG A 43 -1.50 13.63 8.22
CA ARG A 43 -2.36 13.45 7.04
C ARG A 43 -3.19 12.18 7.12
N CYS A 44 -2.64 11.08 7.65
CA CYS A 44 -3.41 9.87 7.94
C CYS A 44 -4.53 10.13 8.94
N LEU A 45 -4.26 10.82 10.05
CA LEU A 45 -5.29 11.13 11.03
C LEU A 45 -6.39 12.02 10.44
N ALA A 46 -6.04 13.02 9.65
CA ALA A 46 -7.02 13.85 8.94
C ALA A 46 -7.89 13.05 7.95
N LEU A 47 -7.35 11.98 7.35
CA LEU A 47 -8.13 11.05 6.51
C LEU A 47 -9.08 10.17 7.33
N LEU A 48 -8.75 9.91 8.59
CA LEU A 48 -9.49 9.08 9.54
C LEU A 48 -10.41 9.89 10.47
N ASP A 49 -10.53 11.20 10.26
CA ASP A 49 -11.50 12.03 10.96
C ASP A 49 -12.78 12.11 10.08
N PRO A 50 -13.93 11.64 10.58
CA PRO A 50 -15.15 11.64 9.79
C PRO A 50 -15.63 13.08 9.55
N PRO A 51 -16.07 13.40 8.32
CA PRO A 51 -16.66 14.71 8.05
C PRO A 51 -17.97 14.85 8.83
N GLY A 52 -17.93 15.61 9.94
CA GLY A 52 -19.12 15.93 10.74
C GLY A 52 -19.34 15.06 11.97
N ALA A 53 -18.29 14.72 12.72
CA ALA A 53 -18.32 14.00 14.02
C ALA A 53 -19.06 14.74 15.16
N GLY A 54 -20.29 15.21 14.91
CA GLY A 54 -21.22 15.80 15.87
C GLY A 54 -22.39 14.89 16.27
N GLY A 55 -22.46 13.64 15.80
CA GLY A 55 -23.57 12.79 16.23
C GLY A 55 -23.67 11.45 15.51
N ALA A 56 -23.00 10.45 16.07
CA ALA A 56 -23.51 9.09 16.28
C ALA A 56 -22.34 8.25 16.76
N ALA A 57 -22.34 7.91 18.05
CA ALA A 57 -21.55 6.78 18.52
C ALA A 57 -22.09 5.55 17.78
N HIS A 58 -21.42 5.13 16.72
CA HIS A 58 -21.65 3.82 16.10
C HIS A 58 -20.73 2.80 16.75
N ASP A 59 -21.27 1.59 16.80
CA ASP A 59 -20.87 0.35 17.46
C ASP A 59 -19.40 0.26 17.90
N ASP A 60 -19.17 -0.16 19.15
CA ASP A 60 -17.86 -0.20 19.81
C ASP A 60 -16.76 -0.87 18.96
N GLY A 61 -17.13 -1.81 18.08
CA GLY A 61 -16.22 -2.50 17.18
C GLY A 61 -15.57 -1.63 16.08
N ASP A 62 -16.25 -0.60 15.58
CA ASP A 62 -15.68 0.32 14.58
C ASP A 62 -14.61 1.22 15.21
N GLY A 63 -14.83 1.62 16.47
CA GLY A 63 -13.88 2.38 17.26
C GLY A 63 -12.56 1.64 17.46
N ASP A 64 -12.63 0.32 17.70
CA ASP A 64 -11.46 -0.53 17.90
C ASP A 64 -10.57 -0.61 16.65
N VAL A 65 -11.16 -0.72 15.47
CA VAL A 65 -10.42 -0.79 14.19
C VAL A 65 -9.66 0.51 13.93
N LEU A 66 -10.34 1.66 14.09
CA LEU A 66 -9.71 2.97 13.90
C LEU A 66 -8.67 3.25 14.98
N ALA A 67 -8.92 2.86 16.23
CA ALA A 67 -7.95 2.97 17.32
C ALA A 67 -6.69 2.13 17.08
N ALA A 68 -6.85 0.90 16.58
CA ALA A 68 -5.73 0.02 16.23
C ALA A 68 -4.84 0.63 15.13
N LEU A 69 -5.45 1.20 14.08
CA LEU A 69 -4.71 1.90 13.02
C LEU A 69 -3.93 3.12 13.56
N ARG A 70 -4.57 3.93 14.41
CA ARG A 70 -3.93 5.09 15.05
C ARG A 70 -2.77 4.66 15.96
N HIS A 71 -2.97 3.61 16.76
CA HIS A 71 -1.92 3.07 17.64
C HIS A 71 -0.71 2.53 16.85
N ALA A 72 -0.94 1.82 15.75
CA ALA A 72 0.14 1.32 14.90
C ALA A 72 0.94 2.46 14.24
N ALA A 73 0.26 3.52 13.79
CA ALA A 73 0.93 4.72 13.29
C ALA A 73 1.78 5.39 14.39
N ASP A 74 1.25 5.48 15.61
CA ASP A 74 1.95 6.04 16.76
C ASP A 74 3.22 5.26 17.09
N ALA A 75 3.11 3.94 17.17
CA ALA A 75 4.24 3.05 17.44
C ALA A 75 5.38 3.24 16.42
N LEU A 76 5.05 3.26 15.12
CA LEU A 76 6.06 3.52 14.07
C LEU A 76 6.72 4.89 14.23
N THR A 77 5.93 5.93 14.50
CA THR A 77 6.48 7.27 14.70
C THR A 77 7.31 7.39 15.97
N ALA A 78 7.00 6.62 17.02
CA ALA A 78 7.78 6.59 18.25
C ALA A 78 9.11 5.81 18.12
N GLY A 79 9.35 5.14 16.99
CA GLY A 79 10.55 4.33 16.77
C GLY A 79 10.44 2.94 17.40
N ALA A 80 9.34 2.23 17.13
CA ALA A 80 9.11 0.87 17.62
C ALA A 80 10.31 -0.06 17.36
N ASP A 81 10.63 -0.88 18.37
CA ASP A 81 11.57 -1.99 18.23
C ASP A 81 10.92 -3.16 17.48
N ALA A 82 11.64 -4.28 17.34
CA ALA A 82 11.12 -5.45 16.64
C ALA A 82 9.77 -5.96 17.21
N GLY A 83 9.62 -6.00 18.53
CA GLY A 83 8.37 -6.45 19.16
C GLY A 83 7.22 -5.46 18.94
N GLY A 84 7.52 -4.15 18.99
CA GLY A 84 6.56 -3.11 18.66
C GLY A 84 6.14 -3.11 17.20
N LEU A 85 7.05 -3.43 16.27
CA LEU A 85 6.74 -3.61 14.86
C LEU A 85 5.81 -4.81 14.62
N ASP A 86 6.06 -5.94 15.28
CA ASP A 86 5.19 -7.12 15.18
C ASP A 86 3.80 -6.84 15.77
N GLY A 87 3.72 -6.11 16.89
CA GLY A 87 2.46 -5.64 17.46
C GLY A 87 1.69 -4.68 16.54
N ALA A 88 2.40 -3.72 15.92
CA ALA A 88 1.83 -2.81 14.94
C ALA A 88 1.32 -3.56 13.70
N GLU A 89 2.07 -4.55 13.21
CA GLU A 89 1.65 -5.40 12.09
C GLU A 89 0.34 -6.14 12.40
N ALA A 90 0.24 -6.74 13.60
CA ALA A 90 -0.94 -7.45 14.04
C ALA A 90 -2.17 -6.53 14.15
N ALA A 91 -1.99 -5.34 14.72
CA ALA A 91 -3.04 -4.33 14.85
C ALA A 91 -3.56 -3.83 13.49
N LEU A 92 -2.70 -3.75 12.47
CA LEU A 92 -3.06 -3.29 11.13
C LEU A 92 -3.82 -4.34 10.30
N GLN A 93 -3.85 -5.61 10.70
CA GLN A 93 -4.56 -6.65 9.94
C GLN A 93 -6.07 -6.39 9.89
N GLY A 94 -6.69 -6.01 11.01
CA GLY A 94 -8.14 -5.71 11.07
C GLY A 94 -8.56 -4.61 10.09
N PRO A 95 -7.97 -3.40 10.19
CA PRO A 95 -8.23 -2.30 9.25
C PRO A 95 -7.96 -2.64 7.78
N ALA A 96 -6.95 -3.47 7.49
CA ALA A 96 -6.61 -3.87 6.13
C ALA A 96 -7.57 -4.91 5.52
N LEU A 97 -8.32 -5.64 6.35
CA LEU A 97 -9.29 -6.67 5.95
C LEU A 97 -10.72 -6.16 5.88
N LEU A 98 -10.96 -4.87 6.13
CA LEU A 98 -12.28 -4.26 5.96
C LEU A 98 -12.80 -4.49 4.53
N PRO A 99 -14.12 -4.74 4.37
CA PRO A 99 -14.70 -4.85 3.04
C PRO A 99 -14.52 -3.53 2.29
N GLU A 100 -14.04 -3.59 1.03
CA GLU A 100 -13.83 -2.40 0.20
C GLU A 100 -15.13 -1.64 -0.11
N GLU A 101 -16.29 -2.28 0.09
CA GLU A 101 -17.61 -1.68 0.01
C GLU A 101 -18.14 -1.49 1.43
N GLY A 102 -18.52 -0.26 1.78
CA GLY A 102 -19.07 0.07 3.09
C GLY A 102 -18.30 1.17 3.80
N GLU A 103 -18.71 1.42 5.04
CA GLU A 103 -18.15 2.44 5.91
C GLU A 103 -17.91 1.90 7.32
N THR A 104 -16.88 2.40 7.98
CA THR A 104 -16.52 2.13 9.38
C THR A 104 -16.42 3.47 10.09
N GLY A 105 -17.24 3.72 11.11
CA GLY A 105 -17.31 5.01 11.79
C GLY A 105 -17.62 6.20 10.87
N GLY A 106 -18.40 5.97 9.80
CA GLY A 106 -18.75 7.00 8.80
C GLY A 106 -17.61 7.34 7.81
N LEU A 107 -16.55 6.52 7.76
CA LEU A 107 -15.45 6.65 6.81
C LEU A 107 -15.55 5.55 5.75
N ASP A 108 -15.30 5.90 4.49
CA ASP A 108 -15.14 4.93 3.41
C ASP A 108 -14.04 3.91 3.77
N ASN A 109 -14.39 2.62 3.79
CA ASN A 109 -13.49 1.54 4.15
C ASN A 109 -12.25 1.47 3.26
N ARG A 110 -12.33 1.88 1.99
CA ARG A 110 -11.16 1.95 1.09
C ARG A 110 -10.13 2.93 1.60
N ARG A 111 -10.55 4.04 2.21
CA ARG A 111 -9.62 5.01 2.78
C ARG A 111 -8.93 4.44 4.01
N VAL A 112 -9.69 3.77 4.88
CA VAL A 112 -9.16 3.12 6.10
C VAL A 112 -8.18 2.00 5.72
N ALA A 113 -8.59 1.11 4.82
CA ALA A 113 -7.75 0.01 4.33
C ALA A 113 -6.51 0.52 3.59
N ALA A 114 -6.59 1.58 2.79
CA ALA A 114 -5.42 2.17 2.15
C ALA A 114 -4.42 2.74 3.16
N CYS A 115 -4.90 3.40 4.23
CA CYS A 115 -4.03 3.82 5.33
C CYS A 115 -3.37 2.61 5.99
N ALA A 116 -4.14 1.56 6.29
CA ALA A 116 -3.62 0.34 6.89
C ALA A 116 -2.53 -0.31 6.04
N TYR A 117 -2.76 -0.48 4.73
CA TYR A 117 -1.77 -1.02 3.81
C TYR A 117 -0.54 -0.14 3.66
N PHE A 118 -0.69 1.19 3.69
CA PHE A 118 0.45 2.09 3.68
C PHE A 118 1.33 1.90 4.91
N TYR A 119 0.74 1.84 6.11
CA TYR A 119 1.49 1.60 7.34
C TYR A 119 2.05 0.17 7.41
N LEU A 120 1.36 -0.85 6.88
CA LEU A 120 1.92 -2.19 6.73
C LEU A 120 3.18 -2.18 5.85
N ALA A 121 3.19 -1.37 4.77
CA ALA A 121 4.38 -1.21 3.95
C ALA A 121 5.55 -0.61 4.75
N LEU A 122 5.28 0.37 5.62
CA LEU A 122 6.27 0.96 6.52
C LEU A 122 6.82 -0.07 7.52
N VAL A 123 5.94 -0.86 8.16
CA VAL A 123 6.34 -1.92 9.09
C VAL A 123 7.25 -2.93 8.39
N ARG A 124 6.85 -3.43 7.21
CA ARG A 124 7.66 -4.39 6.45
C ARG A 124 9.00 -3.82 5.99
N ALA A 125 9.04 -2.54 5.62
CA ALA A 125 10.29 -1.87 5.28
C ALA A 125 11.27 -1.80 6.46
N ALA A 126 10.74 -1.54 7.67
CA ALA A 126 11.49 -1.51 8.92
C ALA A 126 12.00 -2.91 9.31
N GLN A 127 11.17 -3.95 9.13
CA GLN A 127 11.56 -5.36 9.31
C GLN A 127 12.54 -5.88 8.23
N GLY A 128 12.75 -5.13 7.13
CA GLY A 128 13.67 -5.51 6.06
C GLY A 128 13.04 -6.39 4.96
N ASP A 129 11.73 -6.59 4.97
CA ASP A 129 11.01 -7.31 3.91
C ASP A 129 10.58 -6.33 2.79
N ALA A 130 11.50 -6.06 1.88
CA ALA A 130 11.24 -5.16 0.74
C ALA A 130 10.18 -5.72 -0.23
N TRP A 131 10.05 -7.04 -0.33
CA TRP A 131 9.05 -7.65 -1.20
C TRP A 131 7.64 -7.38 -0.68
N GLN A 132 7.40 -7.71 0.58
CA GLN A 132 6.10 -7.54 1.20
C GLN A 132 5.76 -6.06 1.42
N MET A 133 6.76 -5.21 1.67
CA MET A 133 6.61 -3.76 1.62
C MET A 133 6.03 -3.29 0.28
N ALA A 134 6.62 -3.72 -0.84
CA ALA A 134 6.16 -3.32 -2.16
C ALA A 134 4.74 -3.80 -2.44
N MET A 135 4.41 -5.03 -2.03
CA MET A 135 3.05 -5.59 -2.12
C MET A 135 2.03 -4.74 -1.35
N HIS A 136 2.32 -4.37 -0.11
CA HIS A 136 1.42 -3.55 0.70
C HIS A 136 1.29 -2.13 0.17
N PHE A 137 2.39 -1.50 -0.25
CA PHE A 137 2.35 -0.17 -0.83
C PHE A 137 1.48 -0.14 -2.10
N LEU A 138 1.70 -1.09 -3.01
CA LEU A 138 0.89 -1.20 -4.22
C LEU A 138 -0.58 -1.49 -3.87
N GLN A 139 -0.84 -2.33 -2.86
CA GLN A 139 -2.20 -2.59 -2.41
C GLN A 139 -2.89 -1.33 -1.86
N ALA A 140 -2.18 -0.46 -1.13
CA ALA A 140 -2.72 0.83 -0.68
C ALA A 140 -3.18 1.69 -1.86
N VAL A 141 -2.34 1.79 -2.90
CA VAL A 141 -2.69 2.51 -4.15
C VAL A 141 -3.84 1.82 -4.87
N VAL A 142 -3.85 0.49 -4.93
CA VAL A 142 -4.93 -0.27 -5.56
C VAL A 142 -6.26 -0.03 -4.86
N VAL A 143 -6.28 0.18 -3.55
CA VAL A 143 -7.52 0.39 -2.77
C VAL A 143 -7.97 1.85 -2.81
N SER A 144 -7.07 2.81 -2.63
CA SER A 144 -7.39 4.25 -2.71
C SER A 144 -6.17 5.09 -3.14
N PRO A 145 -6.01 5.35 -4.45
CA PRO A 145 -4.96 6.24 -4.97
C PRO A 145 -5.02 7.64 -4.33
N ALA A 146 -6.23 8.19 -4.17
CA ALA A 146 -6.46 9.48 -3.53
C ALA A 146 -5.94 9.55 -2.08
N ALA A 147 -6.04 8.47 -1.29
CA ALA A 147 -5.46 8.47 0.06
C ALA A 147 -3.92 8.49 0.00
N VAL A 148 -3.33 7.76 -0.94
CA VAL A 148 -1.88 7.66 -1.07
C VAL A 148 -1.24 8.92 -1.69
N ALA A 149 -1.95 9.63 -2.58
CA ALA A 149 -1.41 10.72 -3.41
C ALA A 149 -2.15 12.05 -3.34
N GLY A 150 -3.21 12.17 -2.55
CA GLY A 150 -4.22 13.22 -2.63
C GLY A 150 -3.69 14.66 -2.69
N ALA A 151 -4.52 15.55 -3.25
CA ALA A 151 -4.17 16.95 -3.53
C ALA A 151 -3.65 17.75 -2.32
N GLY A 152 -4.04 17.38 -1.10
CA GLY A 152 -3.57 17.99 0.16
C GLY A 152 -2.25 17.40 0.70
N GLY A 153 -1.53 16.62 -0.10
CA GLY A 153 -0.40 15.81 0.33
C GLY A 153 -0.89 14.41 0.69
N GLY A 154 -0.66 13.44 -0.19
CA GLY A 154 -0.95 12.05 0.11
C GLY A 154 -0.11 11.49 1.26
N LEU A 155 -0.37 10.24 1.64
CA LEU A 155 0.47 9.51 2.59
C LEU A 155 1.89 9.32 2.05
N ALA A 156 2.03 9.03 0.76
CA ALA A 156 3.32 8.78 0.13
C ALA A 156 4.12 10.08 -0.11
N PRO A 157 5.47 10.02 -0.04
CA PRO A 157 6.32 11.12 -0.49
C PRO A 157 6.03 11.46 -1.95
N ARG A 158 5.99 12.75 -2.30
CA ARG A 158 5.64 13.18 -3.67
C ARG A 158 6.61 12.63 -4.72
N ALA A 159 7.91 12.57 -4.42
CA ALA A 159 8.92 11.99 -5.30
C ALA A 159 8.69 10.49 -5.59
N LEU A 160 8.19 9.74 -4.60
CA LEU A 160 7.83 8.32 -4.78
C LEU A 160 6.65 8.19 -5.75
N TRP A 161 5.63 9.05 -5.58
CA TRP A 161 4.46 9.06 -6.45
C TRP A 161 4.83 9.43 -7.89
N ASP A 162 5.53 10.55 -8.07
CA ASP A 162 5.90 11.07 -9.39
C ASP A 162 6.83 10.13 -10.15
N GLY A 163 7.74 9.44 -9.45
CA GLY A 163 8.62 8.47 -10.10
C GLY A 163 7.94 7.15 -10.45
N LEU A 164 6.81 6.80 -9.82
CA LEU A 164 6.08 5.56 -10.09
C LEU A 164 4.90 5.75 -11.05
N PHE A 165 4.22 6.89 -10.96
CA PHE A 165 2.99 7.21 -11.67
C PHE A 165 3.12 8.54 -12.42
N ASP A 166 4.17 8.66 -13.22
CA ASP A 166 4.32 9.80 -14.11
C ASP A 166 3.21 9.86 -15.18
N GLY A 167 3.10 11.00 -15.87
CA GLY A 167 2.08 11.20 -16.89
C GLY A 167 2.09 10.16 -18.01
N ALA A 168 3.24 9.56 -18.34
CA ALA A 168 3.35 8.53 -19.37
C ALA A 168 2.81 7.18 -18.86
N VAL A 169 3.12 6.80 -17.61
CA VAL A 169 2.59 5.61 -16.95
C VAL A 169 1.07 5.70 -16.81
N LEU A 170 0.57 6.86 -16.37
CA LEU A 170 -0.86 7.10 -16.21
C LEU A 170 -1.59 7.11 -17.56
N ALA A 171 -1.06 7.81 -18.57
CA ALA A 171 -1.62 7.81 -19.92
C ALA A 171 -1.66 6.41 -20.54
N ARG A 172 -0.61 5.60 -20.33
CA ARG A 172 -0.56 4.21 -20.79
C ARG A 172 -1.53 3.30 -20.05
N ALA A 173 -1.74 3.52 -18.76
CA ALA A 173 -2.69 2.73 -17.98
C ALA A 173 -4.14 3.02 -18.40
N GLY A 174 -4.43 4.28 -18.76
CA GLY A 174 -5.76 4.75 -19.12
C GLY A 174 -6.74 4.70 -17.94
N GLY A 175 -7.88 5.35 -18.08
CA GLY A 175 -8.88 5.45 -17.00
C GLY A 175 -9.83 6.62 -17.25
N ALA A 176 -10.93 6.68 -16.50
CA ALA A 176 -11.80 7.85 -16.50
C ALA A 176 -11.22 9.01 -15.68
N SER A 177 -10.26 8.70 -14.81
CA SER A 177 -9.56 9.62 -13.91
C SER A 177 -8.10 9.20 -13.71
N GLU A 178 -7.28 10.10 -13.17
CA GLU A 178 -5.91 9.76 -12.74
C GLU A 178 -5.89 8.65 -11.69
N ASP A 179 -6.87 8.63 -10.78
CA ASP A 179 -7.03 7.56 -9.78
C ASP A 179 -7.29 6.20 -10.44
N ASP A 180 -8.15 6.13 -11.46
CA ASP A 180 -8.37 4.88 -12.19
C ASP A 180 -7.10 4.38 -12.89
N ALA A 181 -6.34 5.31 -13.47
CA ALA A 181 -5.08 5.01 -14.14
C ALA A 181 -4.03 4.52 -13.15
N ALA A 182 -3.87 5.19 -12.01
CA ALA A 182 -2.97 4.77 -10.94
C ALA A 182 -3.36 3.41 -10.37
N ARG A 183 -4.66 3.17 -10.14
CA ARG A 183 -5.19 1.87 -9.69
C ARG A 183 -4.86 0.76 -10.68
N ARG A 184 -5.05 0.97 -11.99
CA ARG A 184 -4.72 -0.01 -13.03
C ARG A 184 -3.22 -0.28 -13.12
N ALA A 185 -2.40 0.76 -13.05
CA ALA A 185 -0.95 0.63 -13.04
C ALA A 185 -0.45 -0.15 -11.81
N ALA A 186 -0.96 0.19 -10.61
CA ALA A 186 -0.61 -0.49 -9.37
C ALA A 186 -1.04 -1.96 -9.36
N ARG A 187 -2.23 -2.29 -9.86
CA ARG A 187 -2.68 -3.69 -10.04
C ARG A 187 -1.71 -4.46 -10.93
N ARG A 188 -1.35 -3.89 -12.08
CA ARG A 188 -0.38 -4.49 -13.00
C ARG A 188 0.98 -4.75 -12.34
N TYR A 189 1.51 -3.78 -11.59
CA TYR A 189 2.75 -3.98 -10.85
C TYR A 189 2.61 -5.10 -9.81
N LYS A 190 1.49 -5.12 -9.07
CA LYS A 190 1.21 -6.17 -8.08
C LYS A 190 1.11 -7.56 -8.71
N ASP A 191 0.45 -7.68 -9.86
CA ASP A 191 0.33 -8.94 -10.59
C ASP A 191 1.69 -9.46 -11.06
N TRP A 192 2.58 -8.57 -11.51
CA TRP A 192 3.96 -8.94 -11.85
C TRP A 192 4.78 -9.38 -10.65
N LEU A 193 4.62 -8.72 -9.49
CA LEU A 193 5.22 -9.20 -8.25
C LEU A 193 4.72 -10.62 -7.96
N ILE A 194 3.41 -10.84 -7.87
CA ILE A 194 2.83 -12.17 -7.60
C ILE A 194 3.37 -13.22 -8.58
N TYR A 195 3.40 -12.91 -9.89
CA TYR A 195 3.97 -13.78 -10.91
C TYR A 195 5.39 -14.20 -10.55
N TYR A 196 6.28 -13.25 -10.24
CA TYR A 196 7.67 -13.58 -9.90
C TYR A 196 7.81 -14.28 -8.55
N LYS A 197 6.97 -14.01 -7.55
CA LYS A 197 6.96 -14.78 -6.29
C LYS A 197 6.62 -16.25 -6.55
N VAL A 198 5.63 -16.50 -7.41
CA VAL A 198 5.18 -17.86 -7.75
C VAL A 198 6.16 -18.56 -8.67
N VAL A 199 6.66 -17.89 -9.71
CA VAL A 199 7.55 -18.48 -10.73
C VAL A 199 8.98 -18.65 -10.22
N ALA A 200 9.53 -17.67 -9.49
CA ALA A 200 10.86 -17.81 -8.89
C ALA A 200 10.84 -18.72 -7.64
N GLY A 201 9.69 -18.83 -6.97
CA GLY A 201 9.47 -19.76 -5.86
C GLY A 201 9.08 -21.18 -6.29
N ALA A 202 8.76 -21.40 -7.58
CA ALA A 202 8.50 -22.75 -8.08
C ALA A 202 9.81 -23.55 -7.96
N PRO A 203 9.84 -24.66 -7.19
CA PRO A 203 10.98 -25.57 -7.31
C PRO A 203 11.12 -25.92 -8.78
N ALA A 204 12.34 -26.02 -9.27
CA ALA A 204 12.63 -26.50 -10.62
C ALA A 204 12.11 -27.94 -10.77
N SER A 205 10.80 -28.12 -10.91
CA SER A 205 10.13 -29.36 -11.21
C SER A 205 10.31 -29.58 -12.70
N GLY A 206 11.47 -30.08 -13.09
CA GLY A 206 11.78 -30.32 -14.49
C GLY A 206 13.25 -30.58 -14.78
N GLY A 207 13.75 -31.75 -14.38
CA GLY A 207 15.06 -32.25 -14.78
C GLY A 207 15.55 -33.23 -13.72
N GLY A 208 15.13 -34.49 -13.72
CA GLY A 208 15.42 -35.42 -14.81
C GLY A 208 16.63 -36.27 -14.42
N GLY A 209 16.52 -37.01 -13.31
CA GLY A 209 17.46 -38.06 -12.95
C GLY A 209 16.99 -39.37 -13.56
N GLY A 210 17.22 -39.53 -14.86
CA GLY A 210 17.22 -40.84 -15.53
C GLY A 210 18.65 -41.37 -15.54
N GLY A 211 18.83 -42.58 -15.03
CA GLY A 211 20.10 -43.29 -14.96
C GLY A 211 19.99 -44.47 -14.02
#